data_AF-A0A1E5SVX6-F1
#
_entry.id   AF-A0A1E5SVX6-F1
#
_cell.length_a   1.000
_cell.length_b   1.000
_cell.length_c   1.000
_cell.angle_alpha   90.00
_cell.angle_beta   90.00
_cell.angle_gamma   90.00
#
_symmetry.space_group_name_H-M   'P 1'
#
loop_
_entity.id
_entity.type
_entity.pdbx_description
1 polymer ?
#
loop_
_entity_poly.entity_id
_entity_poly.type
_entity_poly.pdbx_seq_one_letter_code
_entity_poly.pdbx_strand_id
1 'polypeptide(L)'
;MHHFAHHNAPECKYALETTLHLLAKEILATEKQIKLPAIRYKGIYLRPPQVIRFQEVYVEKKLHDIIPDLYIMIKNKMLLIEIAVTHFVDDLKKLKIEEIGVSAVEIDLSQVDRESVFDELKDTLTDSTLYKYWIHNTRIPELYEKHLEKEEAKQKAYDEEIKRLNKEAVVERRKERQQKRQREKFYEDYYKKITVRKSERTFYGKVSTVDNCLLDKRDFHGVSYANVHADCFHCEHFRGFKKEKEFIVCLAPYNLEKTRHS
;
A
#
# COMPACT_ATOMS: atom_id res chain seq x y z
N MET A 1 30.38 58.39 8.38
CA MET A 1 29.29 57.58 8.97
C MET A 1 27.99 58.35 8.73
N HIS A 2 27.33 58.08 7.62
CA HIS A 2 26.03 58.67 7.29
C HIS A 2 25.01 57.53 7.33
N HIS A 3 24.22 57.51 8.39
CA HIS A 3 23.04 56.68 8.49
C HIS A 3 22.00 57.25 7.51
N PHE A 4 21.84 56.61 6.35
CA PHE A 4 20.68 56.85 5.50
C PHE A 4 19.47 56.18 6.14
N ALA A 5 18.65 56.98 6.81
CA ALA A 5 17.33 56.58 7.27
C ALA A 5 16.40 56.55 6.04
N HIS A 6 16.00 55.35 5.60
CA HIS A 6 14.97 55.21 4.57
C HIS A 6 13.59 55.47 5.19
N HIS A 7 13.05 56.65 4.91
CA HIS A 7 11.65 56.96 5.12
C HIS A 7 10.84 56.14 4.12
N ASN A 8 10.11 55.11 4.59
CA ASN A 8 9.19 54.30 3.78
C ASN A 8 8.00 55.15 3.32
N ALA A 9 8.18 55.90 2.23
CA ALA A 9 7.09 56.59 1.55
C ALA A 9 6.25 55.58 0.75
N PRO A 10 4.90 55.68 0.78
CA PRO A 10 4.02 54.76 0.05
C PRO A 10 4.27 54.74 -1.47
N GLU A 11 4.70 55.85 -2.06
CA GLU A 11 5.05 55.93 -3.49
C GLU A 11 6.19 54.97 -3.89
N CYS A 12 7.18 54.76 -3.02
CA CYS A 12 8.29 53.84 -3.27
C CYS A 12 7.79 52.39 -3.33
N LYS A 13 6.81 52.04 -2.48
CA LYS A 13 6.23 50.69 -2.43
C LYS A 13 5.50 50.35 -3.74
N TYR A 14 4.66 51.25 -4.25
CA TYR A 14 3.96 51.03 -5.52
C TYR A 14 4.90 50.97 -6.73
N ALA A 15 5.97 51.78 -6.74
CA ALA A 15 6.98 51.75 -7.79
C ALA A 15 7.74 50.41 -7.80
N LEU A 16 8.11 49.91 -6.62
CA LEU A 16 8.77 48.61 -6.47
C LEU A 16 7.87 47.42 -6.84
N GLU A 17 6.58 47.45 -6.47
CA GLU A 17 5.60 46.43 -6.86
C GLU A 17 5.48 46.33 -8.39
N THR A 18 5.31 47.48 -9.04
CA THR A 18 5.27 47.56 -10.51
C THR A 18 6.57 47.05 -11.13
N THR A 19 7.71 47.33 -10.49
CA THR A 19 9.04 46.91 -10.98
C THR A 19 9.20 45.39 -10.93
N LEU A 20 8.83 44.77 -9.80
CA LEU A 20 8.94 43.31 -9.64
C LEU A 20 8.03 42.56 -10.62
N HIS A 21 6.81 43.08 -10.83
CA HIS A 21 5.86 42.53 -11.79
C HIS A 21 6.39 42.60 -13.23
N LEU A 22 6.95 43.74 -13.64
CA LEU A 22 7.55 43.92 -14.96
C LEU A 22 8.79 43.02 -15.15
N LEU A 23 9.66 42.96 -14.14
CA LEU A 23 10.87 42.13 -14.17
C LEU A 23 10.53 40.65 -14.32
N ALA A 24 9.54 40.16 -13.58
CA ALA A 24 9.10 38.78 -13.66
C ALA A 24 8.53 38.43 -15.06
N LYS A 25 7.77 39.34 -15.68
CA LYS A 25 7.31 39.17 -17.07
C LYS A 25 8.49 39.08 -18.04
N GLU A 26 9.47 39.97 -17.90
CA GLU A 26 10.65 40.00 -18.77
C GLU A 26 11.49 38.73 -18.66
N ILE A 27 11.75 38.26 -17.43
CA ILE A 27 12.47 37.01 -17.18
C ILE A 27 11.75 35.83 -17.84
N LEU A 28 10.44 35.67 -17.61
CA LEU A 28 9.68 34.58 -18.20
C LEU A 28 9.63 34.66 -19.74
N ALA A 29 9.55 35.87 -20.30
CA ALA A 29 9.56 36.09 -21.73
C ALA A 29 10.92 35.76 -22.38
N THR A 30 12.01 35.97 -21.63
CA THR A 30 13.40 35.76 -22.07
C THR A 30 13.84 34.31 -21.90
N GLU A 31 13.70 33.76 -20.69
CA GLU A 31 14.16 32.40 -20.35
C GLU A 31 13.31 31.32 -21.01
N LYS A 32 12.04 31.63 -21.30
CA LYS A 32 11.07 30.76 -21.96
C LYS A 32 10.95 29.37 -21.33
N GLN A 33 11.10 29.33 -20.02
CA GLN A 33 10.99 28.14 -19.19
C GLN A 33 10.19 28.45 -17.94
N ILE A 34 9.35 27.50 -17.53
CA ILE A 34 8.68 27.53 -16.23
C ILE A 34 8.55 26.11 -15.67
N LYS A 35 8.88 25.95 -14.40
CA LYS A 35 8.54 24.73 -13.66
C LYS A 35 7.19 24.90 -12.98
N LEU A 36 6.25 24.07 -13.40
CA LEU A 36 4.87 24.08 -12.91
C LEU A 36 4.72 23.22 -11.66
N PRO A 37 3.83 23.61 -10.74
CA PRO A 37 3.55 22.83 -9.53
C PRO A 37 2.88 21.49 -9.88
N ALA A 38 2.96 20.56 -8.93
CA ALA A 38 2.24 19.29 -9.02
C ALA A 38 0.74 19.51 -9.21
N ILE A 39 0.08 18.62 -9.95
CA ILE A 39 -1.39 18.61 -10.02
C ILE A 39 -1.91 17.79 -8.86
N ARG A 40 -2.59 18.46 -7.93
CA ARG A 40 -3.28 17.85 -6.79
C ARG A 40 -4.76 18.18 -6.87
N TYR A 41 -5.61 17.22 -6.57
CA TYR A 41 -7.07 17.42 -6.54
C TYR A 41 -7.68 16.56 -5.45
N LYS A 42 -8.50 17.16 -4.57
CA LYS A 42 -9.13 16.48 -3.42
C LYS A 42 -8.15 15.63 -2.58
N GLY A 43 -6.96 16.16 -2.32
CA GLY A 43 -5.90 15.47 -1.57
C GLY A 43 -5.08 14.43 -2.35
N ILE A 44 -5.47 14.10 -3.58
CA ILE A 44 -4.78 13.11 -4.41
C ILE A 44 -3.70 13.78 -5.26
N TYR A 45 -2.52 13.16 -5.31
CA TYR A 45 -1.41 13.56 -6.15
C TYR A 45 -1.54 12.94 -7.55
N LEU A 46 -2.04 13.72 -8.52
CA LEU A 46 -2.37 13.23 -9.86
C LEU A 46 -1.16 13.27 -10.80
N ARG A 47 -0.34 14.33 -10.72
CA ARG A 47 0.86 14.50 -11.55
C ARG A 47 1.97 15.21 -10.80
N PRO A 48 3.24 14.84 -11.03
CA PRO A 48 4.36 15.55 -10.47
C PRO A 48 4.58 16.93 -11.08
N PRO A 49 5.39 17.79 -10.44
CA PRO A 49 5.90 19.02 -11.04
C PRO A 49 6.48 18.78 -12.42
N GLN A 50 6.32 19.75 -13.31
CA GLN A 50 6.78 19.61 -14.69
C GLN A 50 7.50 20.88 -15.15
N VAL A 51 8.73 20.73 -15.62
CA VAL A 51 9.43 21.79 -16.36
C VAL A 51 8.85 21.85 -17.77
N ILE A 52 8.44 23.05 -18.17
CA ILE A 52 7.97 23.33 -19.51
C ILE A 52 8.90 24.36 -20.14
N ARG A 53 9.31 24.08 -21.37
CA ARG A 53 9.98 25.04 -22.27
C ARG A 53 9.02 25.42 -23.37
N PHE A 54 9.01 26.70 -23.73
CA PHE A 54 8.12 27.26 -24.74
C PHE A 54 8.91 28.14 -25.71
N GLN A 55 8.32 28.47 -26.85
CA GLN A 55 8.96 29.34 -27.85
C GLN A 55 8.23 30.67 -27.96
N GLU A 56 6.91 30.63 -27.84
CA GLU A 56 6.01 31.77 -27.96
C GLU A 56 5.44 32.13 -26.60
N VAL A 57 5.50 33.42 -26.29
CA VAL A 57 5.03 34.05 -25.07
C VAL A 57 4.41 35.38 -25.44
N TYR A 58 3.25 35.66 -24.87
CA TYR A 58 2.47 36.85 -25.16
C TYR A 58 2.23 37.58 -23.85
N VAL A 59 2.83 38.76 -23.73
CA VAL A 59 2.78 39.59 -22.53
C VAL A 59 1.63 40.60 -22.67
N GLU A 60 0.75 40.64 -21.67
CA GLU A 60 -0.39 41.58 -21.59
C GLU A 60 -1.26 41.63 -22.86
N LYS A 61 -1.38 40.51 -23.57
CA LYS A 61 -2.23 40.40 -24.75
C LYS A 61 -3.63 39.96 -24.35
N LYS A 62 -4.63 40.73 -24.81
CA LYS A 62 -6.03 40.44 -24.56
C LYS A 62 -6.40 39.06 -25.10
N LEU A 63 -7.05 38.26 -24.25
CA LEU A 63 -7.54 36.94 -24.54
C LEU A 63 -9.03 36.90 -24.15
N HIS A 64 -9.91 36.85 -25.16
CA HIS A 64 -11.35 36.99 -24.95
C HIS A 64 -11.69 38.27 -24.17
N ASP A 65 -12.18 38.14 -22.94
CA ASP A 65 -12.61 39.21 -22.04
C ASP A 65 -11.65 39.41 -20.85
N ILE A 66 -10.49 38.75 -20.85
CA ILE A 66 -9.44 38.89 -19.85
C ILE A 66 -8.12 39.37 -20.47
N ILE A 67 -7.27 39.95 -19.64
CA ILE A 67 -5.87 40.26 -19.97
C ILE A 67 -5.03 39.54 -18.91
N PRO A 68 -4.41 38.40 -19.24
CA PRO A 68 -3.44 37.76 -18.36
C PRO A 68 -2.12 38.52 -18.41
N ASP A 69 -1.31 38.39 -17.36
CA ASP A 69 0.05 38.97 -17.37
C ASP A 69 0.89 38.36 -18.49
N LEU A 70 0.85 37.02 -18.61
CA LEU A 70 1.38 36.30 -19.75
C LEU A 70 0.47 35.15 -20.15
N TYR A 71 0.54 34.76 -21.41
CA TYR A 71 0.19 33.40 -21.81
C TYR A 71 1.23 32.81 -22.76
N ILE A 72 1.37 31.49 -22.67
CA ILE A 72 2.31 30.72 -23.48
C ILE A 72 1.58 29.66 -24.29
N MET A 73 2.12 29.38 -25.47
CA MET A 73 1.62 28.32 -26.35
C MET A 73 2.58 27.14 -26.32
N ILE A 74 2.07 25.97 -25.95
CA ILE A 74 2.84 24.72 -25.89
C ILE A 74 2.13 23.72 -26.81
N LYS A 75 2.71 23.50 -27.98
CA LYS A 75 2.05 22.79 -29.09
C LYS A 75 0.73 23.50 -29.42
N ASN A 76 -0.41 22.85 -29.18
CA ASN A 76 -1.75 23.41 -29.45
C ASN A 76 -2.51 23.72 -28.16
N LYS A 77 -1.81 23.92 -27.04
CA LYS A 77 -2.41 24.21 -25.74
C LYS A 77 -1.87 25.52 -25.19
N MET A 78 -2.77 26.30 -24.62
CA MET A 78 -2.45 27.56 -23.96
C MET A 78 -2.34 27.36 -22.45
N LEU A 79 -1.40 28.07 -21.83
CA LEU A 79 -1.28 28.22 -20.39
C LEU A 79 -1.21 29.71 -20.05
N LEU A 80 -2.10 30.17 -19.18
CA LEU A 80 -2.04 31.52 -18.62
C LEU A 80 -1.11 31.54 -17.40
N ILE A 81 -0.39 32.64 -17.23
CA ILE A 81 0.47 32.91 -16.09
C ILE A 81 0.05 34.26 -15.54
N GLU A 82 -0.35 34.27 -14.27
CA GLU A 82 -0.69 35.46 -13.50
C GLU A 82 0.41 35.68 -12.45
N ILE A 83 0.85 36.90 -12.27
CA ILE A 83 1.90 37.27 -11.31
C ILE A 83 1.26 38.17 -10.26
N ALA A 84 1.17 37.68 -9.03
CA ALA A 84 0.64 38.42 -7.90
C ALA A 84 1.80 39.05 -7.10
N VAL A 85 1.76 40.37 -6.88
CA VAL A 85 2.66 41.04 -5.93
C VAL A 85 1.87 41.55 -4.73
N THR A 86 0.78 42.27 -4.99
CA THR A 86 -0.17 42.73 -3.97
C THR A 86 -1.60 42.31 -4.21
N HIS A 87 -1.93 41.94 -5.44
CA HIS A 87 -3.27 41.53 -5.84
C HIS A 87 -3.19 40.13 -6.40
N PHE A 88 -3.93 39.23 -5.79
CA PHE A 88 -4.12 37.87 -6.26
C PHE A 88 -5.31 37.81 -7.22
N VAL A 89 -5.35 36.77 -8.03
CA VAL A 89 -6.47 36.43 -8.90
C VAL A 89 -7.72 36.23 -8.05
N ASP A 90 -8.71 37.08 -8.28
CA ASP A 90 -10.00 37.02 -7.61
C ASP A 90 -10.91 35.92 -8.20
N ASP A 91 -12.03 35.67 -7.51
CA ASP A 91 -13.00 34.66 -7.93
C ASP A 91 -13.64 34.98 -9.29
N LEU A 92 -13.82 36.26 -9.64
CA LEU A 92 -14.41 36.65 -10.92
C LEU A 92 -13.49 36.33 -12.09
N LYS A 93 -12.20 36.64 -11.97
CA LYS A 93 -11.19 36.31 -12.98
C LYS A 93 -10.99 34.80 -13.07
N LYS A 94 -11.01 34.09 -11.94
CA LYS A 94 -10.98 32.63 -11.91
C LYS A 94 -12.15 32.01 -12.69
N LEU A 95 -13.38 32.46 -12.46
CA LEU A 95 -14.56 31.97 -13.18
C LEU A 95 -14.41 32.16 -14.70
N LYS A 96 -13.94 33.32 -15.14
CA LYS A 96 -13.67 33.57 -16.58
C LYS A 96 -12.62 32.63 -17.15
N ILE A 97 -11.54 32.37 -16.42
CA ILE A 97 -10.50 31.41 -16.83
C ILE A 97 -11.09 30.00 -16.98
N GLU A 98 -11.97 29.59 -16.06
CA GLU A 98 -12.68 28.32 -16.11
C GLU A 98 -13.65 28.24 -17.31
N GLU A 99 -14.41 29.31 -17.57
CA GLU A 99 -15.33 29.42 -18.72
C GLU A 99 -14.61 29.38 -20.07
N ILE A 100 -13.45 30.05 -20.19
CA ILE A 100 -12.60 29.98 -21.38
C ILE A 100 -12.01 28.56 -21.54
N GLY A 101 -11.94 27.77 -20.45
CA GLY A 101 -11.47 26.39 -20.48
C GLY A 101 -9.97 26.27 -20.70
N VAL A 102 -9.19 27.16 -20.09
CA VAL A 102 -7.73 27.23 -20.25
C VAL A 102 -7.02 27.05 -18.92
N SER A 103 -5.88 26.34 -18.93
CA SER A 103 -5.10 26.17 -17.69
C SER A 103 -4.44 27.49 -17.32
N ALA A 104 -4.37 27.77 -16.02
CA ALA A 104 -3.76 28.99 -15.49
C ALA A 104 -3.01 28.72 -14.19
N VAL A 105 -1.83 29.31 -14.07
CA VAL A 105 -0.98 29.28 -12.87
C VAL A 105 -0.81 30.69 -12.34
N GLU A 106 -0.90 30.86 -11.03
CA GLU A 106 -0.53 32.08 -10.33
C GLU A 106 0.87 31.93 -9.73
N ILE A 107 1.68 32.98 -9.83
CA ILE A 107 2.99 33.10 -9.19
C ILE A 107 2.88 34.20 -8.12
N ASP A 108 3.02 33.80 -6.85
CA ASP A 108 2.99 34.71 -5.70
C ASP A 108 4.41 35.27 -5.44
N LEU A 109 4.60 36.53 -5.80
CA LEU A 109 5.83 37.27 -5.51
C LEU A 109 5.67 38.20 -4.30
N SER A 110 4.56 38.14 -3.55
CA SER A 110 4.31 39.01 -2.40
C SER A 110 5.31 38.80 -1.26
N GLN A 111 5.88 37.58 -1.17
CA GLN A 111 6.83 37.16 -0.14
C GLN A 111 8.29 37.15 -0.63
N VAL A 112 8.54 37.46 -1.90
CA VAL A 112 9.90 37.51 -2.43
C VAL A 112 10.59 38.76 -1.90
N ASP A 113 11.78 38.58 -1.33
CA ASP A 113 12.55 39.69 -0.80
C ASP A 113 12.86 40.67 -1.93
N ARG A 114 12.51 41.93 -1.70
CA ARG A 114 12.57 43.01 -2.69
C ARG A 114 14.02 43.44 -2.97
N GLU A 115 14.95 43.06 -2.10
CA GLU A 115 16.39 43.22 -2.27
C GLU A 115 17.06 41.97 -2.89
N SER A 116 16.30 40.88 -3.10
CA SER A 116 16.85 39.64 -3.66
C SER A 116 17.48 39.88 -5.03
N VAL A 117 18.66 39.31 -5.21
CA VAL A 117 19.47 39.44 -6.42
C VAL A 117 18.71 38.80 -7.58
N PHE A 118 18.73 39.42 -8.76
CA PHE A 118 18.05 39.00 -10.00
C PHE A 118 18.10 37.48 -10.27
N ASP A 119 19.21 36.82 -9.92
CA ASP A 119 19.40 35.37 -10.06
C ASP A 119 18.44 34.53 -9.19
N GLU A 120 18.13 34.97 -7.97
CA GLU A 120 17.19 34.28 -7.08
C GLU A 120 15.74 34.36 -7.58
N LEU A 121 15.36 35.53 -8.13
CA LEU A 121 14.06 35.70 -8.76
C LEU A 121 13.94 34.85 -10.02
N LYS A 122 14.99 34.81 -10.85
CA LYS A 122 15.05 33.95 -12.03
C LYS A 122 14.81 32.49 -11.66
N ASP A 123 15.58 31.93 -10.74
CA ASP A 123 15.42 30.53 -10.31
C ASP A 123 14.03 30.26 -9.72
N THR A 124 13.49 31.22 -8.96
CA THR A 124 12.12 31.15 -8.44
C THR A 124 11.09 31.03 -9.57
N LEU A 125 11.25 31.79 -10.65
CA LEU A 125 10.35 31.81 -11.80
C LEU A 125 10.56 30.60 -12.74
N THR A 126 11.78 30.12 -12.94
CA THR A 126 12.09 29.10 -13.96
C THR A 126 12.18 27.68 -13.41
N ASP A 127 12.77 27.48 -12.22
CA ASP A 127 13.23 26.17 -11.75
C ASP A 127 12.64 25.73 -10.40
N SER A 128 11.99 26.66 -9.70
CA SER A 128 11.24 26.39 -8.48
C SER A 128 9.76 26.16 -8.75
N THR A 129 9.09 25.43 -7.86
CA THR A 129 7.62 25.42 -7.76
C THR A 129 7.11 26.17 -6.53
N LEU A 130 8.04 26.70 -5.73
CA LEU A 130 7.69 27.54 -4.58
C LEU A 130 6.92 28.76 -5.09
N TYR A 131 5.88 29.14 -4.36
CA TYR A 131 4.99 30.26 -4.70
C TYR A 131 4.19 30.12 -6.01
N LYS A 132 4.10 28.91 -6.59
CA LYS A 132 3.28 28.67 -7.79
C LYS A 132 2.06 27.84 -7.45
N TYR A 133 0.89 28.30 -7.89
CA TYR A 133 -0.39 27.67 -7.59
C TYR A 133 -1.23 27.52 -8.85
N TRP A 134 -1.92 26.38 -8.98
CA TRP A 134 -2.89 26.20 -10.05
C TRP A 134 -4.16 26.99 -9.72
N ILE A 135 -4.51 27.96 -10.56
CA ILE A 135 -5.82 28.64 -10.52
C ILE A 135 -6.87 27.68 -11.09
N HIS A 136 -6.57 27.15 -12.29
CA HIS A 136 -7.36 26.16 -13.00
C HIS A 136 -6.44 25.24 -13.79
N ASN A 137 -6.78 23.95 -13.88
CA ASN A 137 -6.05 23.00 -14.70
C ASN A 137 -7.01 22.07 -15.44
N THR A 138 -7.06 22.22 -16.76
CA THR A 138 -8.01 21.54 -17.64
C THR A 138 -7.81 20.03 -17.71
N ARG A 139 -6.67 19.52 -17.20
CA ARG A 139 -6.37 18.09 -17.17
C ARG A 139 -6.89 17.40 -15.93
N ILE A 140 -7.33 18.14 -14.90
CA ILE A 140 -7.80 17.54 -13.63
C ILE A 140 -8.93 16.52 -13.87
N PRO A 141 -9.99 16.81 -14.65
CA PRO A 141 -11.08 15.85 -14.85
C PRO A 141 -10.59 14.51 -15.41
N GLU A 142 -9.85 14.56 -16.52
CA GLU A 142 -9.29 13.37 -17.19
C GLU A 142 -8.32 12.59 -16.28
N LEU A 143 -7.45 13.31 -15.57
CA LEU A 143 -6.48 12.68 -14.67
C LEU A 143 -7.14 12.02 -13.46
N TYR A 144 -8.20 12.65 -12.94
CA TYR A 144 -8.95 12.14 -11.80
C TYR A 144 -9.78 10.91 -12.18
N GLU A 145 -10.46 10.94 -13.32
CA GLU A 145 -11.18 9.78 -13.87
C GLU A 145 -10.24 8.57 -14.04
N LYS A 146 -9.09 8.76 -14.69
CA LYS A 146 -8.05 7.72 -14.82
C LYS A 146 -7.52 7.21 -13.47
N HIS A 147 -7.52 8.05 -12.44
CA HIS A 147 -7.15 7.61 -11.10
C HIS A 147 -8.24 6.71 -10.52
N LEU A 148 -9.51 7.10 -10.61
CA LEU A 148 -10.65 6.29 -10.14
C LEU A 148 -10.68 4.92 -10.83
N GLU A 149 -10.56 4.87 -12.15
CA GLU A 149 -10.52 3.62 -12.91
C GLU A 149 -9.41 2.67 -12.43
N LYS A 150 -8.23 3.21 -12.10
CA LYS A 150 -7.10 2.42 -11.58
C LYS A 150 -7.39 1.88 -10.18
N GLU A 151 -7.99 2.68 -9.32
CA GLU A 151 -8.34 2.24 -7.95
C GLU A 151 -9.44 1.17 -7.99
N GLU A 152 -10.45 1.32 -8.85
CA GLU A 152 -11.47 0.30 -9.09
C GLU A 152 -10.88 -1.00 -9.63
N ALA A 153 -9.97 -0.93 -10.61
CA ALA A 153 -9.29 -2.09 -11.14
C ALA A 153 -8.44 -2.82 -10.08
N LYS A 154 -7.73 -2.07 -9.24
CA LYS A 154 -6.97 -2.64 -8.10
C LYS A 154 -7.89 -3.32 -7.11
N GLN A 155 -9.00 -2.69 -6.74
CA GLN A 155 -9.96 -3.27 -5.80
C GLN A 155 -10.55 -4.57 -6.36
N LYS A 156 -10.94 -4.58 -7.63
CA LYS A 156 -11.46 -5.77 -8.29
C LYS A 156 -10.44 -6.91 -8.33
N ALA A 157 -9.19 -6.61 -8.67
CA ALA A 157 -8.10 -7.59 -8.67
C ALA A 157 -7.85 -8.17 -7.27
N TYR A 158 -7.90 -7.33 -6.24
CA TYR A 158 -7.79 -7.75 -4.85
C TYR A 158 -8.94 -8.69 -4.44
N ASP A 159 -10.18 -8.33 -4.79
CA ASP A 159 -11.35 -9.15 -4.47
C ASP A 159 -11.33 -10.52 -5.19
N GLU A 160 -10.87 -10.55 -6.45
CA GLU A 160 -10.68 -11.79 -7.21
C GLU A 160 -9.60 -12.69 -6.58
N GLU A 161 -8.50 -12.10 -6.12
CA GLU A 161 -7.44 -12.81 -5.42
C GLU A 161 -7.93 -13.43 -4.10
N ILE A 162 -8.65 -12.64 -3.29
CA ILE A 162 -9.24 -13.15 -2.04
C ILE A 162 -10.23 -14.28 -2.31
N LYS A 163 -11.06 -14.18 -3.37
CA LYS A 163 -11.96 -15.27 -3.78
C LYS A 163 -11.18 -16.53 -4.18
N ARG A 164 -10.05 -16.39 -4.89
CA ARG A 164 -9.19 -17.52 -5.27
C ARG A 164 -8.60 -18.21 -4.03
N LEU A 165 -7.97 -17.45 -3.14
CA LEU A 165 -7.39 -17.96 -1.90
C LEU A 165 -8.43 -18.67 -1.01
N ASN A 166 -9.63 -18.11 -0.91
CA ASN A 166 -10.72 -18.74 -0.17
C ASN A 166 -11.17 -20.07 -0.80
N LYS A 167 -11.26 -20.16 -2.13
CA LYS A 167 -11.58 -21.41 -2.83
C LYS A 167 -10.50 -22.47 -2.57
N GLU A 168 -9.23 -22.10 -2.68
CA GLU A 168 -8.10 -23.00 -2.41
C GLU A 168 -8.10 -23.50 -0.96
N ALA A 169 -8.30 -22.62 0.00
CA ALA A 169 -8.41 -22.98 1.42
C ALA A 169 -9.58 -23.95 1.70
N VAL A 170 -10.72 -23.78 1.01
CA VAL A 170 -11.85 -24.71 1.14
C VAL A 170 -11.49 -26.10 0.59
N VAL A 171 -10.82 -26.16 -0.57
CA VAL A 171 -10.38 -27.42 -1.17
C VAL A 171 -9.38 -28.12 -0.25
N GLU A 172 -8.40 -27.39 0.29
CA GLU A 172 -7.37 -27.98 1.15
C GLU A 172 -7.97 -28.53 2.45
N ARG A 173 -8.84 -27.75 3.11
CA ARG A 173 -9.59 -28.23 4.29
C ARG A 173 -10.40 -29.49 4.01
N ARG A 174 -10.97 -29.63 2.81
CA ARG A 174 -11.69 -30.86 2.41
C ARG A 174 -10.74 -32.05 2.29
N LYS A 175 -9.58 -31.87 1.66
CA LYS A 175 -8.54 -32.91 1.56
C LYS A 175 -8.04 -33.33 2.94
N GLU A 176 -7.70 -32.39 3.80
CA GLU A 176 -7.26 -32.66 5.18
C GLU A 176 -8.31 -33.46 5.97
N ARG A 177 -9.59 -33.05 5.90
CA ARG A 177 -10.70 -33.78 6.53
C ARG A 177 -10.83 -35.20 5.98
N GLN A 178 -10.72 -35.38 4.67
CA GLN A 178 -10.79 -36.70 4.04
C GLN A 178 -9.62 -37.59 4.45
N GLN A 179 -8.39 -37.08 4.43
CA GLN A 179 -7.20 -37.79 4.87
C GLN A 179 -7.28 -38.17 6.35
N LYS A 180 -7.72 -37.25 7.21
CA LYS A 180 -7.95 -37.53 8.64
C LYS A 180 -8.95 -38.66 8.82
N ARG A 181 -10.09 -38.61 8.12
CA ARG A 181 -11.12 -39.67 8.18
C ARG A 181 -10.59 -41.01 7.69
N GLN A 182 -9.83 -41.04 6.59
CA GLN A 182 -9.22 -42.27 6.08
C GLN A 182 -8.20 -42.85 7.07
N ARG A 183 -7.35 -41.99 7.66
CA ARG A 183 -6.37 -42.39 8.67
C ARG A 183 -7.04 -42.91 9.95
N GLU A 184 -8.12 -42.27 10.40
CA GLU A 184 -8.89 -42.74 11.56
C GLU A 184 -9.49 -44.12 11.31
N LYS A 185 -10.12 -44.32 10.15
CA LYS A 185 -10.65 -45.62 9.74
C LYS A 185 -9.55 -46.69 9.67
N PHE A 186 -8.39 -46.37 9.08
CA PHE A 186 -7.24 -47.29 9.05
C PHE A 186 -6.79 -47.68 10.47
N TYR A 187 -6.78 -46.74 11.42
CA TYR A 187 -6.37 -47.07 12.79
C TYR A 187 -7.36 -47.95 13.55
N GLU A 188 -8.65 -47.95 13.20
CA GLU A 188 -9.67 -48.79 13.87
C GLU A 188 -9.31 -50.27 13.81
N ASP A 189 -8.73 -50.73 12.70
CA ASP A 189 -8.28 -52.11 12.51
C ASP A 189 -7.14 -52.51 13.48
N TYR A 190 -6.48 -51.54 14.10
CA TYR A 190 -5.33 -51.73 15.00
C TYR A 190 -5.62 -51.33 16.45
N TYR A 191 -6.90 -51.22 16.82
CA TYR A 191 -7.29 -50.94 18.20
C TYR A 191 -7.04 -52.17 19.07
N LYS A 192 -6.24 -52.00 20.12
CA LYS A 192 -6.09 -52.99 21.19
C LYS A 192 -6.77 -52.47 22.44
N LYS A 193 -7.74 -53.25 22.93
CA LYS A 193 -8.49 -52.94 24.14
C LYS A 193 -7.56 -52.95 25.34
N ILE A 194 -7.66 -51.92 26.16
CA ILE A 194 -6.96 -51.84 27.43
C ILE A 194 -7.73 -52.66 28.45
N THR A 195 -7.05 -53.61 29.07
CA THR A 195 -7.54 -54.40 30.18
C THR A 195 -6.90 -53.90 31.47
N VAL A 196 -7.59 -54.05 32.60
CA VAL A 196 -7.04 -53.67 33.91
C VAL A 196 -6.81 -54.95 34.71
N ARG A 197 -5.56 -55.21 35.06
CA ARG A 197 -5.15 -56.36 35.88
C ARG A 197 -4.76 -55.89 37.28
N LYS A 198 -4.98 -56.73 38.30
CA LYS A 198 -4.41 -56.49 39.64
C LYS A 198 -2.91 -56.81 39.57
N SER A 199 -2.07 -55.96 40.15
CA SER A 199 -0.65 -56.30 40.26
C SER A 199 -0.46 -57.39 41.31
N GLU A 200 0.44 -58.33 41.04
CA GLU A 200 0.94 -59.28 42.05
C GLU A 200 1.78 -58.59 43.13
N ARG A 201 2.29 -57.37 42.84
CA ARG A 201 2.98 -56.54 43.82
C ARG A 201 1.96 -55.74 44.61
N THR A 202 1.91 -55.97 45.93
CA THR A 202 0.96 -55.37 46.89
C THR A 202 0.86 -53.83 46.83
N PHE A 203 1.89 -53.14 46.33
CA PHE A 203 1.94 -51.68 46.23
C PHE A 203 1.19 -51.08 45.01
N TYR A 204 1.07 -51.81 43.90
CA TYR A 204 0.51 -51.29 42.65
C TYR A 204 -0.90 -51.85 42.41
N GLY A 205 -1.93 -51.29 43.06
CA GLY A 205 -3.27 -51.89 43.10
C GLY A 205 -3.85 -52.38 41.75
N LYS A 206 -3.78 -51.56 40.69
CA LYS A 206 -4.32 -51.88 39.35
C LYS A 206 -3.38 -51.37 38.25
N VAL A 207 -3.23 -52.17 37.19
CA VAL A 207 -2.32 -51.89 36.07
C VAL A 207 -3.07 -52.03 34.74
N SER A 208 -2.97 -51.01 33.89
CA SER A 208 -3.50 -51.04 32.53
C SER A 208 -2.57 -51.83 31.61
N THR A 209 -3.12 -52.84 30.95
CA THR A 209 -2.40 -53.77 30.08
C THR A 209 -3.09 -53.93 28.73
N VAL A 210 -2.38 -54.43 27.73
CA VAL A 210 -2.94 -54.95 26.50
C VAL A 210 -2.45 -56.37 26.28
N ASP A 211 -3.37 -57.24 25.89
CA ASP A 211 -3.09 -58.66 25.72
C ASP A 211 -2.60 -58.95 24.29
N ASN A 212 -1.93 -60.10 24.12
CA ASN A 212 -1.36 -60.58 22.87
C ASN A 212 -0.39 -59.57 22.23
N CYS A 213 0.65 -59.18 22.98
CA CYS A 213 1.68 -58.29 22.47
C CYS A 213 2.57 -59.04 21.46
N LEU A 214 2.59 -58.64 20.18
CA LEU A 214 3.40 -59.31 19.14
C LEU A 214 4.92 -59.12 19.30
N LEU A 215 5.35 -58.36 20.31
CA LEU A 215 6.76 -58.14 20.64
C LEU A 215 7.16 -58.86 21.92
N ASP A 216 6.27 -59.68 22.48
CA ASP A 216 6.48 -60.51 23.67
C ASP A 216 7.17 -59.77 24.82
N LYS A 217 6.65 -58.57 25.12
CA LYS A 217 7.22 -57.67 26.14
C LYS A 217 7.17 -58.29 27.54
N ARG A 218 6.11 -59.03 27.86
CA ARG A 218 5.87 -59.69 29.16
C ARG A 218 5.01 -60.94 28.94
N ASP A 219 5.07 -61.87 29.88
CA ASP A 219 4.21 -63.07 29.91
C ASP A 219 3.44 -63.15 31.24
N PHE A 220 2.19 -63.61 31.18
CA PHE A 220 1.39 -63.94 32.35
C PHE A 220 0.56 -65.18 32.09
N HIS A 221 0.88 -66.28 32.76
CA HIS A 221 0.26 -67.60 32.56
C HIS A 221 0.23 -68.04 31.08
N GLY A 222 1.33 -67.80 30.34
CA GLY A 222 1.44 -68.18 28.93
C GLY A 222 0.72 -67.24 27.95
N VAL A 223 0.16 -66.13 28.45
CA VAL A 223 -0.41 -65.07 27.62
C VAL A 223 0.54 -63.87 27.59
N SER A 224 1.12 -63.63 26.42
CA SER A 224 1.94 -62.45 26.15
C SER A 224 1.13 -61.17 26.33
N TYR A 225 1.65 -60.19 27.07
CA TYR A 225 0.99 -58.91 27.31
C TYR A 225 1.99 -57.75 27.38
N ALA A 226 1.49 -56.52 27.32
CA ALA A 226 2.27 -55.32 27.53
C ALA A 226 1.56 -54.38 28.52
N ASN A 227 2.32 -53.80 29.44
CA ASN A 227 1.85 -52.70 30.28
C ASN A 227 1.73 -51.44 29.42
N VAL A 228 0.57 -50.78 29.48
CA VAL A 228 0.28 -49.60 28.65
C VAL A 228 1.27 -48.47 28.91
N HIS A 229 1.54 -48.17 30.19
CA HIS A 229 2.39 -47.05 30.57
C HIS A 229 3.88 -47.39 30.48
N ALA A 230 4.28 -48.57 30.95
CA ALA A 230 5.69 -48.96 31.00
C ALA A 230 6.23 -49.46 29.66
N ASP A 231 5.40 -50.09 28.82
CA ASP A 231 5.85 -50.73 27.58
C ASP A 231 5.26 -50.06 26.35
N CYS A 232 3.94 -49.86 26.27
CA CYS A 232 3.31 -49.36 25.04
C CYS A 232 3.64 -47.89 24.75
N PHE A 233 3.67 -47.00 25.75
CA PHE A 233 3.95 -45.57 25.54
C PHE A 233 5.30 -45.30 24.89
N HIS A 234 6.28 -46.13 25.20
CA HIS A 234 7.64 -46.01 24.70
C HIS A 234 7.91 -46.92 23.49
N CYS A 235 6.87 -47.59 22.98
CA CYS A 235 6.97 -48.48 21.84
C CYS A 235 6.81 -47.71 20.52
N GLU A 236 7.69 -47.97 19.56
CA GLU A 236 7.66 -47.35 18.22
C GLU A 236 6.37 -47.64 17.43
N HIS A 237 5.61 -48.67 17.81
CA HIS A 237 4.35 -49.06 17.18
C HIS A 237 3.13 -48.38 17.81
N PHE A 238 3.29 -47.67 18.93
CA PHE A 238 2.19 -46.97 19.58
C PHE A 238 1.85 -45.68 18.82
N ARG A 239 0.56 -45.44 18.58
CA ARG A 239 0.06 -44.23 17.90
C ARG A 239 -0.92 -43.41 18.73
N GLY A 240 -1.02 -43.71 20.02
CA GLY A 240 -1.88 -42.99 20.96
C GLY A 240 -3.09 -43.79 21.43
N PHE A 241 -3.94 -43.12 22.21
CA PHE A 241 -5.17 -43.66 22.77
C PHE A 241 -6.40 -43.35 21.92
N LYS A 242 -7.44 -44.17 22.04
CA LYS A 242 -8.74 -43.99 21.39
C LYS A 242 -9.90 -44.32 22.33
N LYS A 243 -11.09 -43.82 22.00
CA LYS A 243 -12.35 -43.95 22.77
C LYS A 243 -12.11 -43.71 24.26
N GLU A 244 -11.80 -42.47 24.64
CA GLU A 244 -11.61 -42.07 26.05
C GLU A 244 -10.58 -42.92 26.83
N LYS A 245 -9.51 -43.37 26.15
CA LYS A 245 -8.45 -44.24 26.70
C LYS A 245 -8.92 -45.67 27.03
N GLU A 246 -9.98 -46.15 26.40
CA GLU A 246 -10.34 -47.58 26.44
C GLU A 246 -9.46 -48.45 25.52
N PHE A 247 -8.86 -47.85 24.50
CA PHE A 247 -8.02 -48.55 23.51
C PHE A 247 -6.69 -47.82 23.30
N ILE A 248 -5.66 -48.58 22.95
CA ILE A 248 -4.47 -48.06 22.28
C ILE A 248 -4.53 -48.37 20.78
N VAL A 249 -3.86 -47.57 19.96
CA VAL A 249 -3.56 -47.92 18.56
C VAL A 249 -2.17 -48.55 18.50
N CYS A 250 -2.09 -49.83 18.15
CA CYS A 250 -0.85 -50.59 18.06
C CYS A 250 -0.57 -51.05 16.63
N LEU A 251 0.36 -50.39 15.93
CA LEU A 251 0.74 -50.72 14.54
C LEU A 251 1.77 -51.86 14.43
N ALA A 252 2.01 -52.63 15.49
CA ALA A 252 2.91 -53.78 15.42
C ALA A 252 2.46 -54.82 14.37
N PRO A 253 1.16 -55.20 14.28
CA PRO A 253 0.71 -56.14 13.25
C PRO A 253 1.03 -55.64 11.84
N TYR A 254 0.68 -54.38 11.54
CA TYR A 254 0.93 -53.77 10.24
C TYR A 254 2.42 -53.67 9.88
N ASN A 255 3.23 -53.13 10.80
CA ASN A 255 4.65 -52.90 10.53
C ASN A 255 5.41 -54.21 10.36
N LEU A 256 5.12 -55.22 11.20
CA LEU A 256 5.79 -56.52 11.14
C LEU A 256 5.40 -57.32 9.89
N GLU A 257 4.14 -57.26 9.46
CA GLU A 257 3.69 -57.86 8.20
C GLU A 257 4.37 -57.22 6.99
N LYS A 258 4.50 -55.89 6.99
CA LYS A 258 5.15 -55.15 5.91
C LYS A 258 6.63 -55.54 5.76
N THR A 259 7.36 -55.67 6.87
CA THR A 259 8.77 -56.09 6.87
C THR A 259 8.98 -57.55 6.42
N ARG A 260 7.96 -58.40 6.45
CA ARG A 260 8.05 -59.79 5.98
C ARG A 260 7.90 -59.93 4.46
N HIS A 261 7.35 -58.91 3.80
CA HIS A 261 7.09 -58.86 2.35
C HIS A 261 7.97 -57.83 1.62
N SER A 262 8.91 -57.22 2.33
CA SER A 262 9.92 -56.29 1.79
C SER A 262 11.25 -57.01 1.68
#